data_AF-A0A0R3EE87-F1
#
_entry.id   AF-A0A0R3EE87-F1
#
_cell.length_a   1.000
_cell.length_b   1.000
_cell.length_c   1.000
_cell.angle_alpha   90.00
_cell.angle_beta   90.00
_cell.angle_gamma   90.00
#
_symmetry.space_group_name_H-M   'P 1'
#
loop_
_entity.id
_entity.type
_entity.pdbx_description
1 polymer ?
#
loop_
_entity_poly.entity_id
_entity_poly.type
_entity_poly.pdbx_seq_one_letter_code
_entity_poly.pdbx_strand_id
1 'polypeptide(L)'
;MTTPQTGPNASARASGRLAPVMERNYDRPAALDNPRAPRRASGMPNFEKYAWIFMRLSGIVLIFLALGHLFIMLMWDNGVYRLDFNFVAQRWASPFWQTWDLTMLWLAQLHGGNGMRTIIADYTRKDSTRFWLNCLLALSIIFTVVLGTYVLLTFNPNIG
;
A
#
# COMPACT_ATOMS: atom_id res chain seq x y z
N MET A 1 -82.80 2.95 7.47
CA MET A 1 -81.82 2.79 8.57
C MET A 1 -80.73 1.86 8.07
N THR A 2 -79.64 2.40 7.53
CA THR A 2 -78.51 1.64 6.98
C THR A 2 -77.25 2.04 7.73
N THR A 3 -76.74 1.13 8.54
CA THR A 3 -75.51 1.30 9.32
C THR A 3 -74.29 1.32 8.40
N PRO A 4 -73.32 2.23 8.59
CA PRO A 4 -72.06 2.19 7.86
C PRO A 4 -71.22 1.01 8.37
N GLN A 5 -70.88 0.09 7.46
CA GLN A 5 -69.93 -0.99 7.71
C GLN A 5 -68.51 -0.41 7.86
N THR A 6 -68.03 -0.28 9.09
CA THR A 6 -66.63 -0.01 9.38
C THR A 6 -65.83 -1.28 9.16
N GLY A 7 -65.32 -1.47 7.95
CA GLY A 7 -64.42 -2.58 7.62
C GLY A 7 -63.09 -2.49 8.40
N PRO A 8 -62.51 -3.63 8.84
CA PRO A 8 -61.29 -3.70 9.67
C PRO A 8 -60.00 -3.27 8.97
N ASN A 9 -60.08 -2.71 7.76
CA ASN A 9 -58.93 -2.53 6.86
C ASN A 9 -58.36 -1.10 6.86
N ALA A 10 -58.83 -0.22 7.75
CA ALA A 10 -58.36 1.17 7.82
C ALA A 10 -56.95 1.31 8.42
N SER A 11 -56.44 0.31 9.14
CA SER A 11 -55.15 0.35 9.84
C SER A 11 -53.94 -0.05 8.99
N ALA A 12 -54.13 -0.60 7.79
CA ALA A 12 -53.02 -1.14 6.98
C ALA A 12 -52.37 -0.11 6.02
N ARG A 13 -52.89 1.11 5.90
CA ARG A 13 -52.43 2.11 4.91
C ARG A 13 -51.39 3.12 5.40
N ALA A 14 -50.89 2.98 6.63
CA ALA A 14 -49.90 3.89 7.21
C ALA A 14 -48.49 3.27 7.42
N SER A 15 -48.15 2.17 6.74
CA SER A 15 -46.77 1.65 6.79
C SER A 15 -45.91 2.36 5.74
N GLY A 16 -45.51 3.60 6.03
CA GLY A 16 -44.51 4.31 5.24
C GLY A 16 -43.15 3.60 5.33
N ARG A 17 -42.35 3.60 4.25
CA ARG A 17 -40.98 3.06 4.27
C ARG A 17 -40.18 3.72 5.41
N LEU A 18 -39.56 2.89 6.25
CA LEU A 18 -38.59 3.36 7.24
C LEU A 18 -37.47 4.14 6.55
N ALA A 19 -37.05 5.25 7.15
CA ALA A 19 -35.94 6.05 6.63
C ALA A 19 -34.63 5.25 6.68
N PRO A 20 -33.78 5.31 5.64
CA PRO A 20 -32.51 4.63 5.65
C PRO A 20 -31.56 5.26 6.67
N VAL A 21 -30.87 4.44 7.46
CA VAL A 21 -29.78 4.89 8.34
C VAL A 21 -28.60 5.30 7.46
N MET A 22 -28.23 6.58 7.53
CA MET A 22 -27.13 7.14 6.72
C MET A 22 -25.75 6.95 7.38
N GLU A 23 -25.71 6.62 8.67
CA GLU A 23 -24.47 6.38 9.41
C GLU A 23 -23.82 5.07 8.95
N ARG A 24 -22.55 5.14 8.53
CA ARG A 24 -21.77 3.96 8.12
C ARG A 24 -20.95 3.37 9.28
N ASN A 25 -20.26 4.23 10.03
CA ASN A 25 -19.43 3.90 11.19
C ASN A 25 -19.44 5.09 12.16
N TYR A 26 -19.17 4.85 13.44
CA TYR A 26 -19.12 5.89 14.47
C TYR A 26 -18.17 7.06 14.14
N ASP A 27 -17.02 6.75 13.54
CA ASP A 27 -15.98 7.74 13.22
C ASP A 27 -16.22 8.49 11.87
N ARG A 28 -17.31 8.18 11.15
CA ARG A 28 -17.57 8.74 9.80
C ARG A 28 -18.88 9.54 9.79
N PRO A 29 -18.84 10.89 9.76
CA PRO A 29 -20.05 11.71 9.76
C PRO A 29 -20.87 11.49 8.48
N ALA A 30 -22.16 11.18 8.63
CA ALA A 30 -23.06 10.88 7.51
C ALA A 30 -23.18 12.03 6.47
N ALA A 31 -22.94 13.27 6.90
CA ALA A 31 -22.93 14.43 6.02
C ALA A 31 -21.81 14.41 4.96
N LEU A 32 -20.72 13.68 5.20
CA LEU A 32 -19.58 13.58 4.28
C LEU A 32 -19.93 12.82 2.99
N ASP A 33 -20.87 11.87 3.08
CA ASP A 33 -21.35 11.06 1.95
C ASP A 33 -22.67 11.62 1.35
N ASN A 34 -23.08 12.84 1.72
CA ASN A 34 -24.30 13.47 1.21
C ASN A 34 -24.22 13.69 -0.32
N PRO A 35 -25.21 13.26 -1.13
CA PRO A 35 -25.21 13.45 -2.58
C PRO A 35 -25.04 14.89 -3.06
N ARG A 36 -25.44 15.87 -2.24
CA ARG A 36 -25.33 17.31 -2.55
C ARG A 36 -24.12 17.99 -1.92
N ALA A 37 -23.29 17.26 -1.17
CA ALA A 37 -22.10 17.85 -0.59
C ALA A 37 -21.06 18.18 -1.68
N PRO A 38 -20.39 19.35 -1.60
CA PRO A 38 -19.31 19.67 -2.51
C PRO A 38 -18.15 18.69 -2.32
N ARG A 39 -17.83 17.92 -3.36
CA ARG A 39 -16.67 17.00 -3.33
C ARG A 39 -15.39 17.80 -3.52
N ARG A 40 -14.67 18.03 -2.42
CA ARG A 40 -13.31 18.57 -2.45
C ARG A 40 -12.32 17.40 -2.49
N ALA A 41 -11.21 17.57 -3.19
CA ALA A 41 -10.11 16.60 -3.12
C ALA A 41 -9.63 16.50 -1.67
N SER A 42 -9.76 15.32 -1.07
CA SER A 42 -9.25 15.04 0.27
C SER A 42 -7.78 14.62 0.16
N GLY A 43 -6.85 15.54 0.42
CA GLY A 43 -5.42 15.23 0.47
C GLY A 43 -4.51 16.36 0.02
N MET A 44 -3.22 16.05 -0.09
CA MET A 44 -2.20 16.99 -0.56
C MET A 44 -2.38 17.26 -2.07
N PRO A 45 -2.34 18.54 -2.51
CA PRO A 45 -2.44 18.88 -3.92
C PRO A 45 -1.28 18.25 -4.71
N ASN A 46 -1.58 17.73 -5.91
CA ASN A 46 -0.63 17.10 -6.84
C ASN A 46 0.08 15.83 -6.36
N PHE A 47 -0.14 15.35 -5.13
CA PHE A 47 0.52 14.16 -4.61
C PHE A 47 0.25 12.93 -5.48
N GLU A 48 -1.00 12.73 -5.92
CA GLU A 48 -1.37 11.61 -6.79
C GLU A 48 -0.65 11.66 -8.13
N LYS A 49 -0.42 12.85 -8.69
CA LYS A 49 0.35 13.02 -9.93
C LYS A 49 1.80 12.57 -9.73
N TYR A 50 2.46 13.01 -8.67
CA TYR A 50 3.83 12.62 -8.38
C TYR A 50 3.94 11.13 -8.04
N ALA A 51 3.04 10.60 -7.23
CA ALA A 51 2.94 9.18 -6.92
C ALA A 51 2.73 8.35 -8.20
N TRP A 52 1.90 8.84 -9.12
CA TRP A 52 1.67 8.18 -10.39
C TRP A 52 2.96 8.13 -11.21
N ILE A 53 3.62 9.26 -11.43
CA ILE A 53 4.87 9.34 -12.22
C ILE A 53 5.95 8.47 -11.58
N PHE A 54 6.09 8.55 -10.25
CA PHE A 54 7.03 7.73 -9.50
C PHE A 54 6.84 6.24 -9.77
N MET A 55 5.61 5.71 -9.68
CA MET A 55 5.35 4.28 -9.93
C MET A 55 5.76 3.83 -11.33
N ARG A 56 5.64 4.69 -12.34
CA ARG A 56 5.98 4.33 -13.73
C ARG A 56 7.49 4.35 -13.93
N LEU A 57 8.13 5.45 -13.54
CA LEU A 57 9.58 5.58 -13.70
C LEU A 57 10.34 4.57 -12.83
N SER A 58 9.95 4.40 -11.57
CA SER A 58 10.55 3.38 -10.70
C SER A 58 10.32 1.97 -11.21
N GLY A 59 9.14 1.66 -11.76
CA GLY A 59 8.86 0.35 -12.36
C GLY A 59 9.80 0.04 -13.52
N ILE A 60 10.02 1.00 -14.43
CA ILE A 60 10.96 0.83 -15.55
C ILE A 60 12.39 0.57 -15.05
N VAL A 61 12.85 1.35 -14.08
CA VAL A 61 14.19 1.17 -13.51
C VAL A 61 14.29 -0.18 -12.77
N LEU A 62 13.25 -0.57 -12.04
CA LEU A 62 13.20 -1.84 -11.31
C LEU A 62 13.20 -3.06 -12.22
N ILE A 63 12.71 -2.98 -13.45
CA ILE A 63 12.83 -4.07 -14.42
C ILE A 63 14.31 -4.43 -14.62
N PHE A 64 15.16 -3.44 -14.85
CA PHE A 64 16.60 -3.68 -15.03
C PHE A 64 17.29 -4.10 -13.73
N LEU A 65 16.99 -3.42 -12.62
CA LEU A 65 17.61 -3.71 -11.34
C LEU A 65 17.24 -5.10 -10.82
N ALA A 66 15.95 -5.42 -10.76
CA ALA A 66 15.46 -6.67 -10.20
C ALA A 66 15.75 -7.86 -11.12
N LEU A 67 15.51 -7.75 -12.43
CA LEU A 67 15.83 -8.86 -13.34
C LEU A 67 17.33 -9.08 -13.46
N GLY A 68 18.13 -8.00 -13.52
CA GLY A 68 19.58 -8.12 -13.50
C GLY A 68 20.08 -8.79 -12.22
N HIS A 69 19.51 -8.43 -11.06
CA HIS A 69 19.81 -9.09 -9.79
C HIS A 69 19.43 -10.57 -9.79
N LEU A 70 18.21 -10.92 -10.19
CA LEU A 70 17.78 -12.33 -10.28
C LEU A 70 18.67 -13.13 -11.24
N PHE A 71 19.05 -12.54 -12.38
CA PHE A 71 19.92 -13.18 -13.36
C PHE A 71 21.30 -13.52 -12.78
N ILE A 72 21.99 -12.54 -12.18
CA ILE A 72 23.33 -12.78 -11.61
C ILE A 72 23.29 -13.74 -10.41
N MET A 73 22.19 -13.76 -9.66
CA MET A 73 22.07 -14.63 -8.48
C MET A 73 21.70 -16.07 -8.85
N LEU A 74 20.85 -16.26 -9.87
CA LEU A 74 20.25 -17.56 -10.15
C LEU A 74 20.79 -18.24 -11.41
N MET A 75 21.13 -17.48 -12.45
CA MET A 75 21.45 -18.03 -13.77
C MET A 75 22.94 -17.96 -14.11
N TRP A 76 23.67 -17.02 -13.51
CA TRP A 76 25.08 -16.82 -13.80
C TRP A 76 25.98 -17.80 -13.05
N ASP A 77 26.99 -18.35 -13.73
CA ASP A 77 27.90 -19.40 -13.25
C ASP A 77 27.17 -20.63 -12.67
N ASN A 78 27.31 -20.87 -11.36
CA ASN A 78 26.68 -21.96 -10.61
C ASN A 78 25.42 -21.50 -9.83
N GLY A 79 24.86 -20.34 -10.17
CA GLY A 79 23.61 -19.85 -9.60
C GLY A 79 23.61 -19.79 -8.07
N VAL A 80 22.63 -20.42 -7.41
CA VAL A 80 22.51 -20.42 -5.95
C VAL A 80 23.60 -21.19 -5.23
N TYR A 81 24.27 -22.15 -5.89
CA TYR A 81 25.22 -23.05 -5.25
C TYR A 81 26.58 -22.41 -4.92
N ARG A 82 26.85 -21.21 -5.45
CA ARG A 82 28.05 -20.42 -5.14
C ARG A 82 27.81 -19.29 -4.12
N LEU A 83 26.57 -19.14 -3.64
CA LEU A 83 26.20 -18.04 -2.76
C LEU A 83 26.65 -18.34 -1.33
N ASP A 84 27.83 -17.84 -0.97
CA ASP A 84 28.35 -17.87 0.38
C ASP A 84 28.70 -16.45 0.86
N PHE A 85 29.22 -16.33 2.09
CA PHE A 85 29.66 -15.04 2.63
C PHE A 85 30.76 -14.40 1.77
N ASN A 86 31.69 -15.20 1.26
CA ASN A 86 32.81 -14.71 0.45
C ASN A 86 32.32 -14.09 -0.87
N PHE A 87 31.33 -14.71 -1.51
CA PHE A 87 30.69 -14.17 -2.71
C PHE A 87 30.07 -12.79 -2.43
N VAL A 88 29.32 -12.65 -1.32
CA VAL A 88 28.75 -11.35 -0.92
C VAL A 88 29.85 -10.33 -0.64
N ALA A 89 30.90 -10.73 0.09
CA ALA A 89 32.03 -9.87 0.41
C ALA A 89 32.76 -9.37 -0.83
N GLN A 90 33.04 -10.25 -1.80
CA GLN A 90 33.69 -9.89 -3.06
C GLN A 90 32.80 -8.98 -3.91
N ARG A 91 31.50 -9.26 -3.98
CA ARG A 91 30.54 -8.44 -4.74
C ARG A 91 30.41 -7.05 -4.12
N TRP A 92 30.21 -6.96 -2.82
CA TRP A 92 30.12 -5.68 -2.11
C TRP A 92 31.46 -4.97 -1.93
N ALA A 93 32.60 -5.55 -2.31
CA ALA A 93 33.85 -4.81 -2.41
C ALA A 93 33.84 -3.76 -3.54
N SER A 94 32.95 -3.88 -4.53
CA SER A 94 32.80 -2.90 -5.60
C SER A 94 31.69 -1.89 -5.30
N PRO A 95 31.96 -0.57 -5.44
CA PRO A 95 30.96 0.48 -5.20
C PRO A 95 29.79 0.41 -6.20
N PHE A 96 29.99 -0.22 -7.36
CA PHE A 96 28.93 -0.45 -8.33
C PHE A 96 27.81 -1.34 -7.75
N TRP A 97 28.18 -2.48 -7.15
CA TRP A 97 27.20 -3.43 -6.61
C TRP A 97 26.53 -2.91 -5.34
N GLN A 98 27.26 -2.16 -4.51
CA GLN A 98 26.68 -1.45 -3.37
C GLN A 98 25.59 -0.47 -3.83
N THR A 99 25.90 0.37 -4.83
CA THR A 99 24.94 1.34 -5.38
C THR A 99 23.75 0.64 -6.03
N TRP A 100 23.97 -0.45 -6.75
CA TRP A 100 22.92 -1.27 -7.37
C TRP A 100 21.93 -1.81 -6.34
N ASP A 101 22.43 -2.49 -5.30
CA ASP A 101 21.59 -3.09 -4.27
C ASP A 101 20.90 -2.02 -3.40
N LEU A 102 21.58 -0.91 -3.08
CA LEU A 102 20.99 0.20 -2.34
C LEU A 102 19.87 0.87 -3.14
N THR A 103 20.11 1.18 -4.42
CA THR A 103 19.10 1.81 -5.27
C THR A 103 17.89 0.90 -5.45
N MET A 104 18.12 -0.41 -5.63
CA MET A 104 17.04 -1.39 -5.72
C MET A 104 16.26 -1.51 -4.42
N LEU A 105 16.93 -1.57 -3.26
CA LEU A 105 16.27 -1.61 -1.95
C LEU A 105 15.29 -0.45 -1.79
N TRP A 106 15.77 0.77 -2.04
CA TRP A 106 14.97 1.98 -1.91
C TRP A 106 13.83 2.02 -2.92
N LEU A 107 14.12 1.78 -4.21
CA LEU A 107 13.09 1.82 -5.25
C LEU A 107 12.05 0.72 -5.04
N ALA A 108 12.46 -0.51 -4.73
CA ALA A 108 11.56 -1.63 -4.53
C ALA A 108 10.65 -1.40 -3.32
N GLN A 109 11.20 -0.92 -2.19
CA GLN A 109 10.40 -0.69 -1.00
C GLN A 109 9.41 0.48 -1.19
N LEU A 110 9.84 1.57 -1.82
CA LEU A 110 8.95 2.71 -2.09
C LEU A 110 7.89 2.38 -3.16
N HIS A 111 8.26 1.64 -4.21
CA HIS A 111 7.33 1.19 -5.25
C HIS A 111 6.30 0.20 -4.69
N GLY A 112 6.77 -0.85 -4.01
CA GLY A 112 5.92 -1.83 -3.35
C GLY A 112 5.04 -1.21 -2.28
N GLY A 113 5.61 -0.30 -1.47
CA GLY A 113 4.89 0.44 -0.44
C GLY A 113 3.75 1.30 -0.99
N ASN A 114 3.98 2.04 -2.08
CA ASN A 114 2.93 2.84 -2.71
C ASN A 114 1.86 1.96 -3.37
N GLY A 115 2.24 0.85 -4.00
CA GLY A 115 1.30 -0.15 -4.52
C GLY A 115 0.43 -0.76 -3.41
N MET A 116 1.04 -1.16 -2.30
CA MET A 116 0.33 -1.69 -1.13
C MET A 116 -0.60 -0.67 -0.50
N ARG A 117 -0.22 0.61 -0.45
CA ARG A 117 -1.11 1.70 -0.01
C ARG A 117 -2.38 1.78 -0.87
N THR A 118 -2.26 1.63 -2.19
CA THR A 118 -3.43 1.59 -3.09
C THR A 118 -4.31 0.37 -2.82
N ILE A 119 -3.71 -0.82 -2.67
CA ILE A 119 -4.45 -2.04 -2.32
C ILE A 119 -5.20 -1.86 -0.98
N ILE A 120 -4.53 -1.34 0.05
CA ILE A 120 -5.16 -1.08 1.35
C ILE A 120 -6.34 -0.11 1.19
N ALA A 121 -6.19 0.93 0.37
CA ALA A 121 -7.25 1.91 0.13
C ALA A 121 -8.48 1.29 -0.55
N ASP A 122 -8.28 0.35 -1.47
CA ASP A 122 -9.35 -0.26 -2.26
C ASP A 122 -10.04 -1.43 -1.53
N TYR A 123 -9.29 -2.21 -0.74
CA TYR A 123 -9.80 -3.43 -0.09
C TYR A 123 -10.25 -3.24 1.36
N THR A 124 -9.93 -2.12 2.00
CA THR A 124 -10.30 -1.89 3.41
C THR A 124 -11.62 -1.12 3.53
N ARG A 125 -12.59 -1.69 4.26
CA ARG A 125 -13.94 -1.10 4.42
C ARG A 125 -14.09 -0.11 5.57
N LYS A 126 -13.30 -0.27 6.64
CA LYS A 126 -13.37 0.56 7.86
C LYS A 126 -12.20 1.53 7.92
N ASP A 127 -12.47 2.78 8.28
CA ASP A 127 -11.47 3.84 8.35
C ASP A 127 -10.39 3.54 9.42
N SER A 128 -10.77 2.93 10.55
CA SER A 128 -9.83 2.50 11.61
C SER A 128 -8.89 1.38 11.17
N THR A 129 -9.40 0.35 10.48
CA THR A 129 -8.57 -0.72 9.92
C THR A 129 -7.60 -0.17 8.88
N ARG A 130 -8.06 0.75 8.03
CA ARG A 130 -7.22 1.41 7.01
C ARG A 130 -6.08 2.17 7.66
N PHE A 131 -6.34 2.89 8.76
CA PHE A 131 -5.31 3.60 9.52
C PHE A 131 -4.23 2.64 10.04
N TRP A 132 -4.61 1.57 10.73
CA TRP A 132 -3.66 0.61 11.30
C TRP A 132 -2.84 -0.13 10.24
N LEU A 133 -3.47 -0.52 9.12
CA LEU A 133 -2.76 -1.15 8.00
C LEU A 133 -1.71 -0.22 7.37
N ASN A 134 -2.04 1.06 7.18
CA ASN A 134 -1.08 2.03 6.68
C ASN A 134 0.05 2.30 7.68
N CYS A 135 -0.24 2.31 8.98
CA CYS A 135 0.78 2.46 10.03
C CYS A 135 1.76 1.28 10.02
N LEU A 136 1.25 0.04 9.98
CA LEU A 136 2.06 -1.17 9.90
C LEU A 136 2.90 -1.20 8.62
N LEU A 137 2.30 -0.82 7.49
CA LEU A 137 3.02 -0.70 6.22
C LEU A 137 4.18 0.30 6.31
N ALA A 138 3.94 1.50 6.85
CA ALA A 138 4.97 2.51 7.02
C ALA A 138 6.10 2.02 7.93
N LEU A 139 5.77 1.39 9.06
CA LEU A 139 6.75 0.83 9.99
C LEU A 139 7.59 -0.26 9.33
N SER A 140 6.97 -1.17 8.57
CA SER A 140 7.67 -2.21 7.82
C SER A 140 8.63 -1.62 6.79
N ILE A 141 8.19 -0.63 6.01
CA ILE A 141 9.03 0.07 5.02
C ILE A 141 10.25 0.70 5.69
N ILE A 142 10.03 1.47 6.75
CA ILE A 142 11.12 2.17 7.46
C ILE A 142 12.10 1.15 8.04
N PHE A 143 11.59 0.11 8.73
CA PHE A 143 12.43 -0.92 9.32
C PHE A 143 13.32 -1.60 8.28
N THR A 144 12.75 -2.08 7.17
CA THR A 144 13.48 -2.79 6.12
C THR A 144 14.51 -1.89 5.43
N VAL A 145 14.15 -0.64 5.10
CA VAL A 145 15.06 0.30 4.44
C VAL A 145 16.20 0.70 5.36
N VAL A 146 15.93 1.01 6.62
CA VAL A 146 16.96 1.40 7.59
C VAL A 146 17.89 0.23 7.85
N LEU A 147 17.35 -0.96 8.14
CA LEU A 147 18.16 -2.15 8.41
C LEU A 147 19.01 -2.52 7.19
N GLY A 148 18.42 -2.57 6.00
CA GLY A 148 19.15 -2.91 4.77
C GLY A 148 20.21 -1.87 4.41
N THR A 149 19.90 -0.57 4.55
CA THR A 149 20.87 0.51 4.33
C THR A 149 22.01 0.44 5.34
N TYR A 150 21.71 0.20 6.62
CA TYR A 150 22.71 0.01 7.67
C TYR A 150 23.65 -1.15 7.33
N VAL A 151 23.10 -2.34 7.07
CA VAL A 151 23.89 -3.53 6.73
C VAL A 151 24.80 -3.29 5.54
N LEU A 152 24.30 -2.63 4.48
CA LEU A 152 25.06 -2.38 3.26
C LEU A 152 26.17 -1.35 3.47
N LEU A 153 25.91 -0.26 4.19
CA LEU A 153 26.87 0.82 4.41
C LEU A 153 27.91 0.52 5.49
N THR A 154 27.59 -0.30 6.48
CA THR A 154 28.51 -0.69 7.56
C THR A 154 29.11 -2.08 7.35
N PHE A 155 28.97 -2.65 6.15
CA PHE A 155 29.53 -3.96 5.85
C PHE A 155 31.05 -3.93 5.90
N ASN A 156 31.66 -4.87 6.64
CA ASN A 156 33.10 -5.05 6.68
C ASN A 156 33.44 -6.53 6.43
N PRO A 157 34.14 -6.85 5.33
CA PRO A 157 34.47 -8.23 4.96
C PRO A 157 35.62 -8.82 5.79
N ASN A 158 36.36 -8.00 6.54
CA ASN A 158 37.56 -8.39 7.27
C ASN A 158 37.31 -8.64 8.77
N ILE A 159 36.05 -8.69 9.19
CA ILE A 159 35.70 -9.08 10.56
C ILE A 159 35.66 -10.61 10.61
N GLY A 160 36.85 -11.21 10.69
CA GLY A 160 37.09 -12.64 10.82
C GLY A 160 38.38 -12.87 11.59
#